data_AF-R9LNX2-F1
#
_entry.id   AF-R9LNX2-F1
#
_cell.length_a   1.000
_cell.length_b   1.000
_cell.length_c   1.000
_cell.angle_alpha   90.00
_cell.angle_beta   90.00
_cell.angle_gamma   90.00
#
_symmetry.space_group_name_H-M   'P 1'
#
loop_
_entity.id
_entity.type
_entity.pdbx_description
1 polymer ?
#
loop_
_entity_poly.entity_id
_entity_poly.type
_entity_poly.pdbx_seq_one_letter_code
_entity_poly.pdbx_strand_id
1 'polypeptide(L)'
;MNRFNIPLVAEGLTAYAIERQNGFERHQLEDAPPWREQRRLWTDAILQGMARLDGLAPDPKLMEQFDRELKQASGSAAAVPASLQLQRETIQNLRNFVTALEDTGDDRRCQVNVVRELLEDIASHLPWAGKNNRLDLARDEAERSLVRMTAQMPIRFTHIALGGDTGPHWANGFVSGSVTDAEAVKQSPVYQEAVRDYPEVGNWATLCVGYVGRGLPSALGTVDASDFDLEIMNRIGDRFLDEPGVRWLSGPYQMTIAALAESLDESAPFQMGHTM
;
A
#
# COMPACT_ATOMS: atom_id res chain seq x y z
N MET A 1 21.02 20.51 -16.23
CA MET A 1 21.37 20.17 -14.84
C MET A 1 20.62 18.90 -14.50
N ASN A 2 21.28 17.91 -13.92
CA ASN A 2 20.61 16.67 -13.49
C ASN A 2 19.67 17.00 -12.32
N ARG A 3 18.42 16.54 -12.37
CA ARG A 3 17.41 16.75 -11.32
C ARG A 3 17.75 15.93 -10.07
N PHE A 4 18.51 14.85 -10.24
CA PHE A 4 18.91 13.94 -9.17
C PHE A 4 20.43 13.79 -9.09
N ASN A 5 20.94 13.63 -7.87
CA ASN A 5 22.32 13.19 -7.66
C ASN A 5 22.37 11.66 -7.61
N ILE A 6 22.23 11.01 -8.78
CA ILE A 6 22.14 9.54 -8.90
C ILE A 6 23.33 8.81 -8.26
N PRO A 7 24.61 9.23 -8.45
CA PRO A 7 25.74 8.58 -7.80
C PRO A 7 25.64 8.62 -6.26
N LEU A 8 25.20 9.74 -5.70
CA LEU A 8 25.02 9.88 -4.25
C LEU A 8 23.89 9.00 -3.73
N VAL A 9 22.78 8.91 -4.47
CA VAL A 9 21.69 8.00 -4.11
C VAL A 9 22.16 6.56 -4.12
N ALA A 10 22.91 6.15 -5.15
CA ALA A 10 23.49 4.82 -5.23
C ALA A 10 24.41 4.52 -4.03
N GLU A 11 25.30 5.46 -3.67
CA GLU A 11 26.16 5.35 -2.49
C GLU A 11 25.35 5.17 -1.20
N GLY A 12 24.36 6.04 -0.97
CA GLY A 12 23.53 6.00 0.23
C GLY A 12 22.68 4.74 0.36
N LEU A 13 22.07 4.28 -0.74
CA LEU A 13 21.31 3.03 -0.77
C LEU A 13 22.21 1.80 -0.60
N THR A 14 23.44 1.84 -1.11
CA THR A 14 24.44 0.77 -0.88
C THR A 14 24.84 0.71 0.59
N ALA A 15 25.15 1.86 1.20
CA ALA A 15 25.49 1.95 2.62
C ALA A 15 24.36 1.42 3.51
N TYR A 16 23.12 1.86 3.24
CA TYR A 16 21.92 1.34 3.91
C TYR A 16 21.79 -0.18 3.78
N ALA A 17 21.89 -0.72 2.56
CA ALA A 17 21.75 -2.16 2.32
C ALA A 17 22.83 -2.98 3.05
N ILE A 18 24.07 -2.45 3.13
CA ILE A 18 25.18 -3.07 3.87
C ILE A 18 24.92 -3.08 5.38
N GLU A 19 24.51 -1.95 5.96
CA GLU A 19 24.16 -1.88 7.39
C GLU A 19 23.03 -2.86 7.74
N ARG A 20 22.03 -2.92 6.87
CA ARG A 20 20.86 -3.80 7.05
C ARG A 20 21.24 -5.27 6.99
N GLN A 21 22.03 -5.66 5.98
CA GLN A 21 22.57 -7.02 5.84
C GLN A 21 23.43 -7.44 7.05
N ASN A 22 24.17 -6.50 7.63
CA ASN A 22 25.09 -6.77 8.73
C ASN A 22 24.47 -6.69 10.13
N GLY A 23 23.20 -6.28 10.22
CA GLY A 23 22.42 -6.22 11.44
C GLY A 23 21.49 -7.42 11.63
N PHE A 24 20.19 -7.13 11.71
CA PHE A 24 19.12 -8.10 12.03
C PHE A 24 19.09 -9.29 11.07
N GLU A 25 19.41 -9.08 9.80
CA GLU A 25 19.28 -10.11 8.76
C GLU A 25 20.29 -11.25 8.86
N ARG A 26 21.38 -11.06 9.60
CA ARG A 26 22.33 -12.16 9.89
C ARG A 26 21.70 -13.30 10.69
N HIS A 27 20.55 -13.05 11.32
CA HIS A 27 19.87 -13.99 12.21
C HIS A 27 18.47 -14.36 11.69
N GLN A 28 18.18 -14.12 10.41
CA GLN A 28 16.87 -14.45 9.84
C GLN A 28 16.65 -15.97 9.77
N LEU A 29 15.40 -16.37 10.02
CA LEU A 29 14.91 -17.74 9.86
C LEU A 29 14.77 -18.08 8.37
N GLU A 30 14.80 -19.38 8.05
CA GLU A 30 14.79 -19.91 6.68
C GLU A 30 13.55 -19.49 5.86
N ASP A 31 12.45 -19.14 6.54
CA ASP A 31 11.18 -18.68 5.93
C ASP A 31 11.05 -17.15 5.78
N ALA A 32 12.10 -16.38 6.08
CA ALA A 32 12.05 -14.93 5.92
C ALA A 32 11.95 -14.54 4.43
N PRO A 33 11.23 -13.45 4.09
CA PRO A 33 11.22 -12.92 2.74
C PRO A 33 12.65 -12.64 2.24
N PRO A 34 12.91 -12.73 0.92
CA PRO A 34 14.24 -12.47 0.35
C PRO A 34 14.56 -10.97 0.34
N TRP A 35 14.67 -10.35 1.52
CA TRP A 35 14.79 -8.91 1.72
C TRP A 35 15.98 -8.29 0.98
N ARG A 36 17.08 -9.04 0.89
CA ARG A 36 18.26 -8.61 0.11
C ARG A 36 17.95 -8.46 -1.37
N GLU A 37 17.23 -9.42 -1.96
CA GLU A 37 16.83 -9.39 -3.37
C GLU A 37 15.80 -8.28 -3.59
N GLN A 38 14.84 -8.15 -2.67
CA GLN A 38 13.82 -7.11 -2.72
C GLN A 38 14.44 -5.70 -2.72
N ARG A 39 15.36 -5.42 -1.79
CA ARG A 39 16.08 -4.13 -1.77
C ARG A 39 16.91 -3.89 -3.01
N ARG A 40 17.54 -4.92 -3.57
CA ARG A 40 18.27 -4.82 -4.83
C ARG A 40 17.33 -4.41 -5.97
N LEU A 41 16.14 -5.04 -6.07
CA LEU A 41 15.13 -4.72 -7.07
C LEU A 41 14.61 -3.28 -6.92
N TRP A 42 14.29 -2.85 -5.70
CA TRP A 42 13.86 -1.47 -5.44
C TRP A 42 14.94 -0.46 -5.79
N THR A 43 16.19 -0.71 -5.37
CA THR A 43 17.34 0.15 -5.67
C THR A 43 17.54 0.31 -7.18
N ASP A 44 17.55 -0.81 -7.91
CA ASP A 44 17.70 -0.80 -9.36
C ASP A 44 16.57 -0.02 -10.05
N ALA A 45 15.31 -0.30 -9.68
CA ALA A 45 14.15 0.38 -10.24
C ALA A 45 14.18 1.91 -10.00
N ILE A 46 14.62 2.34 -8.82
CA ILE A 46 14.75 3.76 -8.47
C ILE A 46 15.86 4.43 -9.28
N LEU A 47 17.06 3.83 -9.33
CA LEU A 47 18.20 4.40 -10.07
C LEU A 47 17.90 4.48 -11.57
N GLN A 48 17.30 3.44 -12.15
CA GLN A 48 16.84 3.46 -13.54
C GLN A 48 15.76 4.53 -13.76
N GLY A 49 14.81 4.66 -12.84
CA GLY A 49 13.74 5.65 -12.91
C GLY A 49 14.28 7.09 -12.88
N MET A 50 15.20 7.38 -11.97
CA MET A 50 15.87 8.68 -11.88
C MET A 50 16.64 9.02 -13.17
N ALA A 51 17.41 8.07 -13.71
CA ALA A 51 18.15 8.28 -14.95
C ALA A 51 17.21 8.58 -16.13
N ARG A 52 16.13 7.81 -16.27
CA ARG A 52 15.13 8.01 -17.33
C ARG A 52 14.43 9.37 -17.23
N LEU A 53 14.08 9.82 -16.02
CA LEU A 53 13.49 11.15 -15.83
C LEU A 53 14.47 12.29 -16.12
N ASP A 54 15.77 12.09 -15.93
CA ASP A 54 16.81 13.03 -16.33
C ASP A 54 17.17 12.94 -17.83
N GLY A 55 16.50 12.08 -18.60
CA GLY A 55 16.79 11.85 -20.03
C GLY A 55 18.12 11.12 -20.27
N LEU A 56 18.64 10.45 -19.25
CA LEU A 56 19.89 9.69 -19.29
C LEU A 56 19.61 8.19 -19.50
N ALA A 57 20.57 7.50 -20.11
CA ALA A 57 20.57 6.04 -20.12
C ALA A 57 20.93 5.53 -18.71
N PRO A 58 20.22 4.54 -18.16
CA PRO A 58 20.61 3.93 -16.89
C PRO A 58 22.03 3.37 -16.93
N ASP A 59 22.82 3.62 -15.89
CA ASP A 59 24.19 3.12 -15.80
C ASP A 59 24.22 1.76 -15.05
N PRO A 60 24.48 0.63 -15.75
CA PRO A 60 24.53 -0.68 -15.11
C PRO A 60 25.67 -0.80 -14.08
N LYS A 61 26.71 0.04 -14.18
CA LYS A 61 27.86 0.00 -13.26
C LYS A 61 27.48 0.30 -11.82
N LEU A 62 26.42 1.09 -11.60
CA LEU A 62 25.93 1.39 -10.26
C LEU A 62 25.43 0.13 -9.54
N MET A 63 24.68 -0.73 -10.24
CA MET A 63 24.22 -1.99 -9.66
C MET A 63 25.34 -3.03 -9.57
N GLU A 64 26.29 -3.05 -10.51
CA GLU A 64 27.50 -3.89 -10.38
C GLU A 64 28.35 -3.50 -9.17
N GLN A 65 28.42 -2.20 -8.85
CA GLN A 65 29.10 -1.69 -7.67
C GLN A 65 28.33 -2.07 -6.39
N PHE A 66 27.01 -1.81 -6.35
CA PHE A 66 26.13 -2.22 -5.26
C PHE A 66 26.29 -3.70 -4.89
N ASP A 67 26.22 -4.59 -5.89
CA ASP A 67 26.35 -6.04 -5.69
C ASP A 67 27.75 -6.44 -5.18
N ARG A 68 28.80 -5.77 -5.67
CA ARG A 68 30.18 -6.02 -5.27
C ARG A 68 30.43 -5.59 -3.83
N GLU A 69 29.97 -4.42 -3.43
CA GLU A 69 30.14 -3.90 -2.07
C GLU A 69 29.36 -4.75 -1.06
N LEU A 70 28.14 -5.18 -1.37
CA LEU A 70 27.38 -6.11 -0.51
C LEU A 70 28.10 -7.46 -0.31
N LYS A 71 28.73 -8.00 -1.37
CA LYS A 71 29.54 -9.22 -1.30
C LYS A 71 30.81 -9.03 -0.47
N GLN A 72 31.44 -7.86 -0.54
CA GLN A 72 32.62 -7.57 0.29
C GLN A 72 32.24 -7.40 1.76
N ALA A 73 31.11 -6.74 2.02
CA ALA A 73 30.62 -6.49 3.37
C ALA A 73 30.13 -7.76 4.09
N SER A 74 29.70 -8.80 3.37
CA SER A 74 29.21 -10.05 3.98
C SER A 74 30.28 -10.79 4.79
N GLY A 75 31.57 -10.54 4.53
CA GLY A 75 32.69 -11.13 5.29
C GLY A 75 33.16 -10.28 6.48
N SER A 76 32.57 -9.11 6.72
CA SER A 76 33.05 -8.15 7.73
C SER A 76 32.29 -8.26 9.04
N ALA A 77 32.95 -8.06 10.19
CA ALA A 77 32.29 -8.19 11.50
C ALA A 77 31.26 -7.07 11.79
N ALA A 78 31.49 -5.86 11.29
CA ALA A 78 30.61 -4.69 11.47
C ALA A 78 30.57 -3.83 10.20
N ALA A 79 29.41 -3.24 9.90
CA ALA A 79 29.28 -2.18 8.89
C ALA A 79 29.72 -0.83 9.47
N VAL A 80 30.35 0.01 8.64
CA VAL A 80 30.54 1.42 8.98
C VAL A 80 29.20 2.13 8.80
N PRO A 81 28.64 2.76 9.84
CA PRO A 81 27.36 3.48 9.71
C PRO A 81 27.47 4.64 8.73
N ALA A 82 26.46 4.83 7.89
CA ALA A 82 26.30 5.96 7.01
C ALA A 82 26.26 7.26 7.83
N SER A 83 26.93 8.29 7.32
CA SER A 83 26.88 9.61 7.94
C SER A 83 25.47 10.18 7.89
N LEU A 84 25.08 10.99 8.89
CA LEU A 84 23.78 11.66 8.90
C LEU A 84 23.56 12.53 7.64
N GLN A 85 24.63 13.08 7.09
CA GLN A 85 24.58 13.85 5.84
C GLN A 85 24.20 12.95 4.66
N LEU A 86 24.86 11.81 4.50
CA LEU A 86 24.55 10.85 3.44
C LEU A 86 23.11 10.34 3.55
N GLN A 87 22.65 10.02 4.76
CA GLN A 87 21.25 9.63 4.99
C GLN A 87 20.27 10.72 4.54
N ARG A 88 20.50 11.97 4.98
CA ARG A 88 19.66 13.13 4.63
C ARG A 88 19.59 13.37 3.13
N GLU A 89 20.74 13.38 2.48
CA GLU A 89 20.83 13.67 1.04
C GLU A 89 20.20 12.54 0.22
N THR A 90 20.35 11.29 0.64
CA THR A 90 19.67 10.14 0.03
C THR A 90 18.15 10.27 0.13
N ILE A 91 17.62 10.46 1.35
CA ILE A 91 16.17 10.61 1.60
C ILE A 91 15.60 11.80 0.84
N GLN A 92 16.31 12.93 0.81
CA GLN A 92 15.87 14.11 0.08
C GLN A 92 15.82 13.88 -1.44
N ASN A 93 16.75 13.11 -2.02
CA ASN A 93 16.70 12.74 -3.43
C ASN A 93 15.53 11.76 -3.73
N LEU A 94 15.26 10.79 -2.85
CA LEU A 94 14.08 9.91 -2.99
C LEU A 94 12.77 10.71 -2.98
N ARG A 95 12.66 11.69 -2.07
CA ARG A 95 11.54 12.63 -1.99
C ARG A 95 11.41 13.45 -3.28
N ASN A 96 12.50 14.01 -3.79
CA ASN A 96 12.51 14.75 -5.06
C ASN A 96 12.08 13.86 -6.23
N PHE A 97 12.45 12.59 -6.22
CA PHE A 97 12.07 11.62 -7.24
C PHE A 97 10.58 11.31 -7.22
N VAL A 98 9.97 11.15 -6.03
CA VAL A 98 8.51 11.03 -5.89
C VAL A 98 7.79 12.25 -6.47
N THR A 99 8.20 13.46 -6.08
CA THR A 99 7.63 14.70 -6.63
C THR A 99 7.76 14.74 -8.15
N ALA A 100 8.92 14.34 -8.68
CA ALA A 100 9.16 14.29 -10.12
C ALA A 100 8.26 13.31 -10.86
N LEU A 101 7.98 12.15 -10.26
CA LEU A 101 7.08 11.15 -10.82
C LEU A 101 5.65 11.67 -10.88
N GLU A 102 5.17 12.33 -9.83
CA GLU A 102 3.83 12.95 -9.79
C GLU A 102 3.72 14.09 -10.82
N ASP A 103 4.74 14.94 -10.93
CA ASP A 103 4.77 16.07 -11.87
C ASP A 103 4.71 15.64 -13.36
N THR A 104 5.00 14.38 -13.68
CA THR A 104 4.92 13.90 -15.08
C THR A 104 3.50 13.90 -15.63
N GLY A 105 2.49 13.79 -14.75
CA GLY A 105 1.08 13.64 -15.14
C GLY A 105 0.71 12.26 -15.71
N ASP A 106 1.68 11.35 -15.89
CA ASP A 106 1.45 9.96 -16.27
C ASP A 106 1.10 9.10 -15.03
N ASP A 107 0.55 7.89 -15.26
CA ASP A 107 0.46 6.90 -14.18
C ASP A 107 1.85 6.35 -13.83
N ARG A 108 2.45 6.93 -12.79
CA ARG A 108 3.73 6.54 -12.22
C ARG A 108 3.60 5.88 -10.84
N ARG A 109 2.39 5.48 -10.45
CA ARG A 109 2.10 5.05 -9.07
C ARG A 109 2.88 3.82 -8.65
N CYS A 110 3.13 2.87 -9.56
CA CYS A 110 4.00 1.72 -9.25
C CYS A 110 5.44 2.15 -8.89
N GLN A 111 5.98 3.19 -9.54
CA GLN A 111 7.32 3.70 -9.25
C GLN A 111 7.35 4.45 -7.92
N VAL A 112 6.30 5.23 -7.61
CA VAL A 112 6.15 5.87 -6.30
C VAL A 112 6.03 4.82 -5.20
N ASN A 113 5.27 3.73 -5.43
CA ASN A 113 5.12 2.66 -4.45
C ASN A 113 6.45 1.96 -4.14
N VAL A 114 7.29 1.72 -5.15
CA VAL A 114 8.65 1.18 -4.93
C VAL A 114 9.47 2.07 -3.99
N VAL A 115 9.39 3.40 -4.15
CA VAL A 115 10.07 4.34 -3.24
C VAL A 115 9.46 4.27 -1.84
N ARG A 116 8.13 4.20 -1.73
CA ARG A 116 7.43 4.04 -0.44
C ARG A 116 7.88 2.77 0.28
N GLU A 117 7.85 1.61 -0.38
CA GLU A 117 8.30 0.33 0.21
C GLU A 117 9.74 0.40 0.71
N LEU A 118 10.64 1.01 -0.06
CA LEU A 118 12.02 1.17 0.36
C LEU A 118 12.13 2.09 1.59
N LEU A 119 11.38 3.20 1.62
CA LEU A 119 11.37 4.11 2.77
C LEU A 119 10.79 3.44 4.03
N GLU A 120 9.80 2.56 3.89
CA GLU A 120 9.27 1.71 4.96
C GLU A 120 10.34 0.75 5.51
N ASP A 121 11.08 0.05 4.63
CA ASP A 121 12.18 -0.83 5.06
C ASP A 121 13.30 -0.01 5.74
N ILE A 122 13.63 1.18 5.23
CA ILE A 122 14.59 2.09 5.87
C ILE A 122 14.10 2.51 7.27
N ALA A 123 12.82 2.82 7.43
CA ALA A 123 12.25 3.26 8.71
C ALA A 123 12.23 2.15 9.77
N SER A 124 12.15 0.89 9.34
CA SER A 124 12.28 -0.25 10.24
C SER A 124 13.75 -0.54 10.63
N HIS A 125 14.72 0.25 10.16
CA HIS A 125 16.12 0.15 10.54
C HIS A 125 16.52 1.28 11.49
N LEU A 126 16.63 0.98 12.78
CA LEU A 126 16.88 1.97 13.85
C LEU A 126 18.00 3.00 13.58
N PRO A 127 19.17 2.65 13.00
CA PRO A 127 20.21 3.63 12.66
C PRO A 127 19.78 4.69 11.63
N TRP A 128 18.77 4.38 10.82
CA TRP A 128 18.17 5.27 9.82
C TRP A 128 16.78 5.80 10.25
N ALA A 129 16.15 5.25 11.28
CA ALA A 129 14.85 5.69 11.82
C ALA A 129 14.94 6.99 12.67
N GLY A 130 15.95 7.81 12.45
CA GLY A 130 16.20 9.02 13.24
C GLY A 130 15.41 10.23 12.77
N LYS A 131 14.79 10.97 13.69
CA LYS A 131 14.02 12.21 13.39
C LYS A 131 14.80 13.28 12.62
N ASN A 132 16.13 13.21 12.64
CA ASN A 132 16.99 14.24 12.07
C ASN A 132 17.17 14.12 10.55
N ASN A 133 16.88 12.97 9.92
CA ASN A 133 17.12 12.76 8.49
C ASN A 133 15.89 12.98 7.59
N ARG A 134 14.73 13.34 8.18
CA ARG A 134 13.45 13.62 7.51
C ARG A 134 12.81 12.40 6.83
N LEU A 135 13.14 11.19 7.27
CA LEU A 135 12.57 9.95 6.74
C LEU A 135 11.04 9.90 6.84
N ASP A 136 10.48 10.22 8.00
CA ASP A 136 9.02 10.19 8.22
C ASP A 136 8.30 11.13 7.25
N LEU A 137 8.85 12.32 7.02
CA LEU A 137 8.30 13.26 6.05
C LEU A 137 8.32 12.68 4.63
N ALA A 138 9.41 12.03 4.23
CA ALA A 138 9.50 11.42 2.90
C ALA A 138 8.50 10.27 2.72
N ARG A 139 8.26 9.48 3.78
CA ARG A 139 7.24 8.42 3.80
C ARG A 139 5.83 8.98 3.64
N ASP A 140 5.49 9.95 4.49
CA ASP A 140 4.19 10.62 4.46
C ASP A 140 3.92 11.27 3.09
N GLU A 141 4.93 11.87 2.48
CA GLU A 141 4.80 12.47 1.15
C GLU A 141 4.67 11.43 0.03
N ALA A 142 5.39 10.30 0.09
CA ALA A 142 5.22 9.20 -0.86
C ALA A 142 3.80 8.62 -0.80
N GLU A 143 3.30 8.38 0.42
CA GLU A 143 1.94 7.91 0.66
C GLU A 143 0.90 8.92 0.14
N ARG A 144 1.05 10.21 0.49
CA ARG A 144 0.13 11.24 0.00
C ARG A 144 0.18 11.43 -1.52
N SER A 145 1.32 11.18 -2.15
CA SER A 145 1.43 11.24 -3.63
C SER A 145 0.69 10.07 -4.28
N LEU A 146 0.80 8.85 -3.74
CA LEU A 146 0.00 7.70 -4.21
C LEU A 146 -1.49 7.98 -4.10
N VAL A 147 -1.95 8.51 -2.97
CA VAL A 147 -3.35 8.87 -2.73
C VAL A 147 -3.84 9.88 -3.76
N ARG A 148 -3.13 11.01 -3.94
CA ARG A 148 -3.50 12.03 -4.93
C ARG A 148 -3.53 11.48 -6.35
N MET A 149 -2.51 10.72 -6.74
CA MET A 149 -2.44 10.14 -8.07
C MET A 149 -3.58 9.14 -8.31
N THR A 150 -3.93 8.31 -7.32
CA THR A 150 -5.07 7.37 -7.41
C THR A 150 -6.40 8.09 -7.54
N ALA A 151 -6.63 9.18 -6.78
CA ALA A 151 -7.82 10.02 -6.91
C ALA A 151 -7.97 10.65 -8.31
N GLN A 152 -6.88 10.81 -9.05
CA GLN A 152 -6.87 11.34 -10.42
C GLN A 152 -7.01 10.26 -11.51
N MET A 153 -7.08 8.98 -11.14
CA MET A 153 -7.31 7.91 -12.10
C MET A 153 -8.78 7.88 -12.55
N PRO A 154 -9.07 7.53 -13.82
CA PRO A 154 -10.43 7.33 -14.30
C PRO A 154 -10.96 5.96 -13.83
N ILE A 155 -11.07 5.78 -12.51
CA ILE A 155 -11.55 4.54 -11.88
C ILE A 155 -12.93 4.73 -11.27
N ARG A 156 -13.69 3.65 -11.15
CA ARG A 156 -14.94 3.59 -10.38
C ARG A 156 -14.83 2.54 -9.27
N PHE A 157 -15.40 2.88 -8.12
CA PHE A 157 -15.33 2.07 -6.92
C PHE A 157 -16.54 2.36 -6.03
N THR A 158 -16.81 1.48 -5.07
CA THR A 158 -17.89 1.65 -4.09
C THR A 158 -17.31 1.69 -2.69
N HIS A 159 -17.73 2.66 -1.89
CA HIS A 159 -17.52 2.64 -0.45
C HIS A 159 -18.65 1.85 0.20
N ILE A 160 -18.29 0.85 1.01
CA ILE A 160 -19.22 0.05 1.80
C ILE A 160 -18.99 0.41 3.26
N ALA A 161 -20.07 0.76 3.96
CA ALA A 161 -20.09 0.83 5.41
C ALA A 161 -21.08 -0.21 5.95
N LEU A 162 -20.59 -1.02 6.89
CA LEU A 162 -21.33 -2.06 7.59
C LEU A 162 -21.53 -1.64 9.05
N GLY A 163 -22.79 -1.71 9.48
CA GLY A 163 -23.23 -1.30 10.80
C GLY A 163 -24.20 -0.14 10.79
N GLY A 164 -24.90 0.04 11.90
CA GLY A 164 -25.87 1.11 12.10
C GLY A 164 -25.34 2.22 13.00
N ASP A 165 -26.08 3.34 13.04
CA ASP A 165 -25.73 4.56 13.79
C ASP A 165 -25.59 4.38 15.32
N THR A 166 -25.99 3.22 15.86
CA THR A 166 -26.10 2.97 17.31
C THR A 166 -25.08 1.96 17.86
N GLY A 167 -24.04 1.60 17.10
CA GLY A 167 -23.02 0.66 17.56
C GLY A 167 -21.59 1.04 17.14
N PRO A 168 -20.54 0.42 17.72
CA PRO A 168 -19.18 0.88 17.53
C PRO A 168 -18.65 0.58 16.12
N HIS A 169 -18.93 1.47 15.15
CA HIS A 169 -18.26 1.61 13.83
C HIS A 169 -17.65 0.31 13.27
N TRP A 170 -18.46 -0.63 12.75
CA TRP A 170 -18.01 -2.03 12.73
C TRP A 170 -17.10 -2.44 11.56
N ALA A 171 -17.37 -2.03 10.32
CA ALA A 171 -16.43 -2.25 9.22
C ALA A 171 -16.73 -1.32 8.05
N ASN A 172 -15.70 -0.79 7.40
CA ASN A 172 -15.85 -0.08 6.16
C ASN A 172 -14.68 -0.35 5.23
N GLY A 173 -14.86 -0.03 3.95
CA GLY A 173 -13.80 -0.14 2.98
C GLY A 173 -14.27 0.15 1.56
N PHE A 174 -13.31 0.17 0.66
CA PHE A 174 -13.53 0.36 -0.76
C PHE A 174 -13.52 -0.98 -1.48
N VAL A 175 -14.41 -1.12 -2.46
CA VAL A 175 -14.50 -2.28 -3.35
C VAL A 175 -14.49 -1.85 -4.80
N SER A 176 -14.04 -2.75 -5.67
CA SER A 176 -13.98 -2.54 -7.10
C SER A 176 -15.37 -2.34 -7.70
N GLY A 177 -15.52 -1.34 -8.56
CA GLY A 177 -16.73 -1.15 -9.35
C GLY A 177 -17.97 -0.71 -8.58
N SER A 178 -19.13 -1.06 -9.10
CA SER A 178 -20.44 -0.65 -8.59
C SER A 178 -21.09 -1.78 -7.80
N VAL A 179 -21.25 -1.60 -6.50
CA VAL A 179 -21.96 -2.53 -5.61
C VAL A 179 -23.26 -1.88 -5.14
N THR A 180 -24.39 -2.45 -5.56
CA THR A 180 -25.73 -1.86 -5.35
C THR A 180 -26.75 -2.81 -4.73
N ASP A 181 -26.38 -4.08 -4.54
CA ASP A 181 -27.26 -5.12 -4.04
C ASP A 181 -26.56 -6.02 -3.00
N ALA A 182 -27.37 -6.75 -2.24
CA ALA A 182 -26.92 -7.53 -1.10
C ALA A 182 -25.99 -8.69 -1.50
N GLU A 183 -26.17 -9.29 -2.67
CA GLU A 183 -25.33 -10.41 -3.10
C GLU A 183 -23.93 -9.91 -3.47
N ALA A 184 -23.84 -8.78 -4.18
CA ALA A 184 -22.56 -8.14 -4.46
C ALA A 184 -21.83 -7.71 -3.16
N VAL A 185 -22.56 -7.21 -2.15
CA VAL A 185 -21.96 -6.91 -0.85
C VAL A 185 -21.42 -8.16 -0.16
N LYS A 186 -22.16 -9.27 -0.15
CA LYS A 186 -21.71 -10.52 0.48
C LYS A 186 -20.42 -11.09 -0.12
N GLN A 187 -20.17 -10.83 -1.40
CA GLN A 187 -18.94 -11.24 -2.09
C GLN A 187 -17.75 -10.28 -1.83
N SER A 188 -17.98 -9.14 -1.18
CA SER A 188 -16.92 -8.19 -0.90
C SER A 188 -16.00 -8.65 0.24
N PRO A 189 -14.69 -8.32 0.18
CA PRO A 189 -13.78 -8.52 1.30
C PRO A 189 -14.26 -7.82 2.57
N VAL A 190 -14.81 -6.61 2.46
CA VAL A 190 -15.34 -5.82 3.58
C VAL A 190 -16.39 -6.60 4.38
N TYR A 191 -17.32 -7.26 3.69
CA TYR A 191 -18.35 -8.08 4.35
C TYR A 191 -17.79 -9.39 4.91
N GLN A 192 -16.94 -10.08 4.16
CA GLN A 192 -16.37 -11.36 4.59
C GLN A 192 -15.49 -11.20 5.83
N GLU A 193 -14.70 -10.13 5.89
CA GLU A 193 -13.90 -9.77 7.07
C GLU A 193 -14.80 -9.39 8.24
N ALA A 194 -15.83 -8.56 8.02
CA ALA A 194 -16.75 -8.17 9.08
C ALA A 194 -17.49 -9.37 9.71
N VAL A 195 -17.97 -10.31 8.90
CA VAL A 195 -18.65 -11.53 9.42
C VAL A 195 -17.69 -12.43 10.18
N ARG A 196 -16.43 -12.52 9.74
CA ARG A 196 -15.39 -13.29 10.43
C ARG A 196 -15.01 -12.66 11.77
N ASP A 197 -14.87 -11.34 11.79
CA ASP A 197 -14.37 -10.60 12.95
C ASP A 197 -15.49 -10.35 13.98
N TYR A 198 -16.76 -10.33 13.56
CA TYR A 198 -17.95 -10.12 14.39
C TYR A 198 -19.05 -11.17 14.10
N PRO A 199 -18.81 -12.46 14.39
CA PRO A 199 -19.76 -13.54 14.08
C PRO A 199 -21.07 -13.47 14.86
N GLU A 200 -21.12 -12.71 15.97
CA GLU A 200 -22.33 -12.49 16.77
C GLU A 200 -23.37 -11.60 16.08
N VAL A 201 -22.99 -10.87 15.04
CA VAL A 201 -23.88 -9.94 14.32
C VAL A 201 -24.73 -10.70 13.31
N GLY A 202 -25.98 -11.00 13.68
CA GLY A 202 -26.91 -11.73 12.82
C GLY A 202 -27.45 -10.94 11.62
N ASN A 203 -27.47 -9.60 11.69
CA ASN A 203 -27.94 -8.74 10.61
C ASN A 203 -27.06 -7.49 10.47
N TRP A 204 -26.58 -7.26 9.26
CA TRP A 204 -25.73 -6.14 8.89
C TRP A 204 -26.54 -5.06 8.19
N ALA A 205 -26.76 -3.93 8.88
CA ALA A 205 -27.14 -2.70 8.20
C ALA A 205 -26.00 -2.27 7.28
N THR A 206 -26.29 -2.01 6.02
CA THR A 206 -25.29 -1.77 4.98
C THR A 206 -25.62 -0.50 4.22
N LEU A 207 -24.61 0.34 4.02
CA LEU A 207 -24.66 1.52 3.18
C LEU A 207 -23.61 1.40 2.06
N CYS A 208 -24.05 1.47 0.81
CA CYS A 208 -23.16 1.48 -0.35
C CYS A 208 -23.27 2.81 -1.09
N VAL A 209 -22.13 3.45 -1.37
CA VAL A 209 -22.06 4.70 -2.15
C VAL A 209 -21.02 4.54 -3.25
N GLY A 210 -21.45 4.74 -4.51
CA GLY A 210 -20.59 4.63 -5.68
C GLY A 210 -19.86 5.94 -5.95
N TYR A 211 -18.58 5.84 -6.29
CA TYR A 211 -17.70 6.97 -6.57
C TYR A 211 -16.92 6.76 -7.88
N VAL A 212 -16.44 7.88 -8.42
CA VAL A 212 -15.50 7.91 -9.55
C VAL A 212 -14.32 8.81 -9.23
N GLY A 213 -13.15 8.49 -9.80
CA GLY A 213 -11.97 9.34 -9.77
C GLY A 213 -11.91 10.35 -10.92
N ARG A 214 -10.81 11.12 -10.96
CA ARG A 214 -10.49 12.14 -11.98
C ARG A 214 -11.50 13.27 -12.12
N GLY A 215 -12.41 13.43 -11.16
CA GLY A 215 -13.46 14.44 -11.18
C GLY A 215 -14.48 14.22 -12.30
N LEU A 216 -14.64 12.99 -12.78
CA LEU A 216 -15.56 12.69 -13.87
C LEU A 216 -17.02 12.88 -13.42
N PRO A 217 -17.92 13.38 -14.30
CA PRO A 217 -19.33 13.59 -13.95
C PRO A 217 -20.17 12.30 -14.07
N SER A 218 -19.60 11.21 -14.59
CA SER A 218 -20.28 9.94 -14.79
C SER A 218 -19.27 8.78 -14.85
N ALA A 219 -19.76 7.53 -14.83
CA ALA A 219 -18.94 6.33 -15.03
C ALA A 219 -18.49 6.11 -16.49
N LEU A 220 -18.87 6.98 -17.43
CA LEU A 220 -18.44 6.83 -18.82
C LEU A 220 -16.93 7.08 -18.92
N GLY A 221 -16.21 6.11 -19.49
CA GLY A 221 -14.76 6.18 -19.63
C GLY A 221 -13.97 5.84 -18.36
N THR A 222 -14.64 5.32 -17.32
CA THR A 222 -13.97 4.76 -16.14
C THR A 222 -13.78 3.25 -16.28
N VAL A 223 -12.72 2.74 -15.68
CA VAL A 223 -12.52 1.30 -15.43
C VAL A 223 -12.79 0.98 -13.96
N ASP A 224 -13.07 -0.29 -13.64
CA ASP A 224 -13.16 -0.72 -12.25
C ASP A 224 -11.80 -0.54 -11.54
N ALA A 225 -11.82 -0.10 -10.28
CA ALA A 225 -10.61 0.05 -9.47
C ALA A 225 -9.90 -1.31 -9.32
N SER A 226 -8.61 -1.34 -9.61
CA SER A 226 -7.74 -2.50 -9.44
C SER A 226 -7.42 -2.77 -7.98
N ASP A 227 -6.91 -3.97 -7.68
CA ASP A 227 -6.45 -4.33 -6.32
C ASP A 227 -5.41 -3.33 -5.80
N PHE A 228 -4.52 -2.84 -6.68
CA PHE A 228 -3.53 -1.83 -6.32
C PHE A 228 -4.18 -0.48 -5.96
N ASP A 229 -5.24 -0.08 -6.67
CA ASP A 229 -6.00 1.13 -6.32
C ASP A 229 -6.68 0.95 -4.95
N LEU A 230 -7.31 -0.21 -4.73
CA LEU A 230 -8.00 -0.56 -3.49
C LEU A 230 -7.04 -0.62 -2.30
N GLU A 231 -5.83 -1.13 -2.49
CA GLU A 231 -4.80 -1.15 -1.44
C GLU A 231 -4.46 0.28 -0.97
N ILE A 232 -4.26 1.21 -1.91
CA ILE A 232 -3.96 2.62 -1.60
C ILE A 232 -5.15 3.28 -0.88
N MET A 233 -6.37 3.09 -1.40
CA MET A 233 -7.58 3.69 -0.83
C MET A 233 -7.87 3.16 0.58
N ASN A 234 -7.78 1.85 0.80
CA ASN A 234 -8.04 1.25 2.11
C ASN A 234 -6.96 1.61 3.15
N ARG A 235 -5.72 1.89 2.74
CA ARG A 235 -4.66 2.32 3.66
C ARG A 235 -4.92 3.70 4.27
N ILE A 236 -5.45 4.64 3.49
CA ILE A 236 -5.79 5.99 3.99
C ILE A 236 -7.19 6.04 4.64
N GLY A 237 -8.06 5.09 4.28
CA GLY A 237 -9.43 4.95 4.77
C GLY A 237 -10.37 6.01 4.21
N ASP A 238 -11.43 6.33 4.97
CA ASP A 238 -12.50 7.26 4.55
C ASP A 238 -11.99 8.64 4.08
N ARG A 239 -10.82 9.08 4.56
CA ARG A 239 -10.16 10.31 4.12
C ARG A 239 -9.85 10.33 2.62
N PHE A 240 -9.80 9.18 1.95
CA PHE A 240 -9.69 9.12 0.49
C PHE A 240 -10.84 9.87 -0.20
N LEU A 241 -12.04 9.84 0.38
CA LEU A 241 -13.23 10.49 -0.19
C LEU A 241 -13.12 12.02 -0.21
N ASP A 242 -12.22 12.60 0.59
CA ASP A 242 -11.96 14.04 0.63
C ASP A 242 -10.97 14.49 -0.46
N GLU A 243 -10.34 13.55 -1.16
CA GLU A 243 -9.29 13.88 -2.13
C GLU A 243 -9.85 14.57 -3.38
N PRO A 244 -9.19 15.64 -3.86
CA PRO A 244 -9.55 16.27 -5.12
C PRO A 244 -9.52 15.24 -6.25
N GLY A 245 -10.64 15.11 -6.96
CA GLY A 245 -10.81 14.14 -8.04
C GLY A 245 -11.79 13.03 -7.69
N VAL A 246 -12.04 12.75 -6.41
CA VAL A 246 -13.11 11.83 -6.02
C VAL A 246 -14.46 12.53 -6.13
N ARG A 247 -15.42 11.89 -6.79
CA ARG A 247 -16.79 12.39 -6.92
C ARG A 247 -17.81 11.31 -6.63
N TRP A 248 -18.83 11.71 -5.88
CA TRP A 248 -20.04 10.93 -5.72
C TRP A 248 -20.65 10.64 -7.09
N LEU A 249 -20.91 9.37 -7.39
CA LEU A 249 -21.56 8.92 -8.61
C LEU A 249 -23.00 8.44 -8.35
N SER A 250 -23.21 7.57 -7.37
CA SER A 250 -24.49 6.88 -7.18
C SER A 250 -24.73 6.45 -5.73
N GLY A 251 -25.97 6.10 -5.40
CA GLY A 251 -26.40 5.79 -4.03
C GLY A 251 -26.88 7.04 -3.26
N PRO A 252 -27.08 6.93 -1.94
CA PRO A 252 -26.75 5.77 -1.13
C PRO A 252 -27.74 4.61 -1.34
N TYR A 253 -27.23 3.38 -1.42
CA TYR A 253 -28.03 2.16 -1.39
C TYR A 253 -28.00 1.59 0.03
N GLN A 254 -29.16 1.55 0.67
CA GLN A 254 -29.32 1.02 2.02
C GLN A 254 -29.98 -0.35 1.99
N MET A 255 -29.43 -1.30 2.76
CA MET A 255 -29.97 -2.65 2.85
C MET A 255 -29.62 -3.30 4.19
N THR A 256 -30.38 -4.35 4.54
CA THR A 256 -30.07 -5.22 5.67
C THR A 256 -29.70 -6.59 5.14
N ILE A 257 -28.52 -7.08 5.52
CA ILE A 257 -27.98 -8.35 5.04
C ILE A 257 -27.86 -9.30 6.23
N ALA A 258 -28.56 -10.43 6.17
CA ALA A 258 -28.42 -11.46 7.18
C ALA A 258 -27.03 -12.13 7.07
N ALA A 259 -26.32 -12.23 8.19
CA ALA A 259 -25.18 -13.13 8.29
C ALA A 259 -25.73 -14.56 8.10
N LEU A 260 -25.11 -15.35 7.24
CA LEU A 260 -25.57 -16.72 6.99
C LEU A 260 -25.50 -17.45 8.34
N ALA A 261 -26.64 -17.85 8.89
CA ALA A 261 -26.64 -18.87 9.92
C ALA A 261 -26.08 -20.11 9.25
N GLU A 262 -24.92 -20.61 9.70
CA GLU A 262 -24.64 -22.02 9.52
C GLU A 262 -25.87 -22.73 10.07
N SER A 263 -26.63 -23.38 9.19
CA SER A 263 -27.69 -24.28 9.60
C SER A 263 -27.01 -25.40 10.38
N LEU A 264 -26.87 -25.22 11.68
CA LEU A 264 -26.91 -26.31 12.64
C LEU A 264 -28.31 -26.90 12.48
N ASP A 265 -28.45 -27.74 11.47
CA ASP A 265 -29.46 -28.79 11.43
C ASP A 265 -29.07 -29.74 12.57
N GLU A 266 -29.38 -29.32 13.79
CA GLU A 266 -29.43 -30.19 14.96
C GLU A 266 -30.44 -31.28 14.61
N SER A 267 -29.88 -32.40 14.17
CA SER A 267 -30.42 -33.75 14.20
C SER A 267 -31.71 -33.83 15.03
N ALA A 268 -32.81 -34.08 14.32
CA ALA A 268 -34.15 -34.31 14.85
C ALA A 268 -34.12 -35.05 16.20
N PRO A 269 -34.89 -34.62 17.21
CA PRO A 269 -35.00 -35.37 18.45
C PRO A 269 -35.67 -36.70 18.14
N PHE A 270 -34.94 -37.79 18.41
CA PHE A 270 -35.49 -39.14 18.48
C PHE A 270 -36.79 -39.12 19.29
N GLN A 271 -37.91 -39.43 18.63
CA GLN A 271 -39.15 -39.72 19.32
C GLN A 271 -38.98 -41.01 20.13
N MET A 272 -38.71 -40.87 21.42
CA MET A 272 -38.89 -41.93 22.40
C MET A 272 -40.38 -42.05 22.68
N GLY A 273 -41.06 -42.94 21.95
CA GLY A 273 -42.40 -43.40 22.29
C GLY A 273 -42.34 -44.23 23.57
N HIS A 274 -42.97 -43.71 24.63
CA HIS A 274 -43.21 -44.46 25.86
C HIS A 274 -44.32 -45.51 25.67
N THR A 275 -43.96 -46.75 25.96
CA THR A 275 -44.74 -47.92 26.46
C THR A 275 -46.26 -47.81 26.63
N MET A 276 -46.95 -48.84 26.12
CA MET A 276 -47.71 -49.79 26.95
C MET A 276 -47.26 -51.22 26.64
#